data_AF-A0A9E3R8I3-F1
#
_entry.id   AF-A0A9E3R8I3-F1
#
_cell.length_a   1.000
_cell.length_b   1.000
_cell.length_c   1.000
_cell.angle_alpha   90.00
_cell.angle_beta   90.00
_cell.angle_gamma   90.00
#
_symmetry.space_group_name_H-M   'P 1'
#
loop_
_entity.id
_entity.type
_entity.pdbx_description
1 polymer ?
#
loop_
_entity_poly.entity_id
_entity_poly.type
_entity_poly.pdbx_seq_one_letter_code
_entity_poly.pdbx_strand_id
1 'polypeptide(L)'
;MSFRLRSGPWALAALLLLAPLSVKAQGATVYSPSELDVQPRLSSQEMTARLLARSYPSDLQRAGVTGTVQVQFVVDATGKVDQTSIKIVGTPPAQLAEAAKGVVPEIRFRPGEIGGKPVASVVMLPIVYK
;
A
#
# COMPACT_ATOMS: atom_id res chain seq x y z
N MET A 1 -10.24 -45.92 -7.38
CA MET A 1 -9.08 -45.06 -7.05
C MET A 1 -9.56 -44.04 -6.02
N SER A 2 -9.34 -44.34 -4.75
CA SER A 2 -9.74 -43.49 -3.64
C SER A 2 -8.64 -43.60 -2.59
N PHE A 3 -7.94 -42.51 -2.30
CA PHE A 3 -7.17 -42.42 -1.06
C PHE A 3 -7.19 -40.97 -0.56
N ARG A 4 -7.49 -40.86 0.72
CA ARG A 4 -7.88 -39.66 1.47
C ARG A 4 -6.84 -39.52 2.59
N LEU A 5 -6.60 -38.27 3.01
CA LEU A 5 -6.09 -37.84 4.34
C LEU A 5 -4.57 -37.95 4.69
N ARG A 6 -4.01 -36.77 5.01
CA ARG A 6 -3.53 -36.34 6.35
C ARG A 6 -2.02 -36.42 6.70
N SER A 7 -1.62 -35.36 7.42
CA SER A 7 -0.52 -35.19 8.40
C SER A 7 0.93 -35.06 7.94
N GLY A 8 1.57 -33.95 8.38
CA GLY A 8 3.04 -33.79 8.49
C GLY A 8 3.61 -34.67 9.62
N PRO A 9 4.66 -34.28 10.38
CA PRO A 9 5.50 -33.06 10.39
C PRO A 9 6.99 -33.39 10.11
N TRP A 10 7.96 -32.48 10.40
CA TRP A 10 9.20 -32.69 11.18
C TRP A 10 9.88 -31.32 11.40
N ALA A 11 10.30 -31.08 12.64
CA ALA A 11 10.90 -29.86 13.18
C ALA A 11 12.34 -29.64 12.64
N LEU A 12 12.95 -28.45 12.77
CA LEU A 12 13.73 -28.07 13.96
C LEU A 12 14.08 -26.58 13.97
N ALA A 13 14.29 -26.09 15.20
CA ALA A 13 14.48 -24.72 15.62
C ALA A 13 15.75 -24.03 15.09
N ALA A 14 15.62 -22.72 14.85
CA ALA A 14 16.71 -21.77 14.99
C ALA A 14 16.20 -20.58 15.80
N LEU A 15 16.51 -20.60 17.10
CA LEU A 15 16.35 -19.48 18.00
C LEU A 15 17.43 -18.44 17.64
N LEU A 16 17.05 -17.43 16.86
CA LEU A 16 17.81 -16.19 16.71
C LEU A 16 16.87 -15.06 17.11
N LEU A 17 17.15 -14.48 18.27
CA LEU A 17 16.57 -13.23 18.78
C LEU A 17 16.87 -12.11 17.77
N LEU A 18 16.09 -12.02 16.69
CA LEU A 18 15.99 -10.79 15.91
C LEU A 18 14.94 -9.92 16.59
N ALA A 19 15.39 -8.94 17.37
CA ALA A 19 14.53 -7.84 17.75
C ALA A 19 13.88 -7.28 16.48
N PRO A 20 12.54 -7.15 16.41
CA PRO A 20 11.91 -6.54 15.25
C PRO A 20 12.43 -5.10 15.18
N LEU A 21 13.02 -4.73 14.03
CA LEU A 21 13.40 -3.36 13.72
C LEU A 21 12.12 -2.53 13.66
N SER A 22 11.65 -2.10 14.84
CA SER A 22 10.57 -1.15 15.01
C SER A 22 11.07 0.18 14.44
N VAL A 23 10.75 0.47 13.19
CA VAL A 23 10.97 1.81 12.64
C VAL A 23 9.94 2.73 13.30
N LYS A 24 10.36 3.38 14.38
CA LYS A 24 9.58 4.38 15.09
C LYS A 24 9.58 5.68 14.29
N ALA A 25 8.75 5.75 13.26
CA ALA A 25 8.39 7.03 12.65
C ALA A 25 7.37 7.71 13.57
N GLN A 26 7.87 8.64 14.41
CA GLN A 26 7.07 9.70 15.04
C GLN A 26 5.68 9.27 15.54
N GLY A 27 5.66 8.35 16.52
CA GLY A 27 4.48 8.11 17.37
C GLY A 27 3.40 7.14 16.84
N ALA A 28 3.47 6.69 15.59
CA ALA A 28 2.60 5.62 15.08
C ALA A 28 3.45 4.41 14.70
N THR A 29 3.15 3.24 15.25
CA THR A 29 3.83 1.99 14.91
C THR A 29 3.46 1.62 13.47
N VAL A 30 4.44 1.73 12.58
CA VAL A 30 4.30 1.49 11.15
C VAL A 30 4.59 0.01 10.87
N TYR A 31 3.54 -0.82 10.75
CA TYR A 31 3.67 -2.26 10.53
C TYR A 31 4.04 -2.58 9.07
N SER A 32 4.97 -3.53 8.89
CA SER A 32 5.37 -4.01 7.58
C SER A 32 4.31 -4.98 7.02
N PRO A 33 4.10 -5.07 5.69
CA PRO A 33 3.05 -5.90 5.09
C PRO A 33 3.11 -7.39 5.43
N SER A 34 4.28 -7.87 5.87
CA SER A 34 4.55 -9.24 6.34
C SER A 34 4.03 -9.52 7.76
N GLU A 35 3.54 -8.51 8.48
CA GLU A 35 3.03 -8.61 9.85
C GLU A 35 1.48 -8.53 9.91
N LEU A 36 0.80 -8.35 8.78
CA LEU A 36 -0.66 -8.19 8.70
C LEU A 36 -1.36 -9.52 8.36
N ASP A 37 -2.36 -9.91 9.16
CA ASP A 37 -3.25 -11.05 8.84
C ASP A 37 -4.08 -10.76 7.57
N VAL A 38 -4.56 -9.51 7.46
CA VAL A 38 -5.31 -9.01 6.30
C VAL A 38 -4.62 -7.75 5.80
N GLN A 39 -4.19 -7.78 4.53
CA GLN A 39 -3.61 -6.61 3.88
C GLN A 39 -4.70 -5.59 3.52
N PRO A 40 -4.40 -4.28 3.61
CA PRO A 40 -5.27 -3.24 3.12
C PRO A 40 -5.53 -3.42 1.62
N ARG A 41 -6.79 -3.25 1.22
CA ARG A 41 -7.21 -3.36 -0.19
C ARG A 41 -7.91 -2.09 -0.62
N LEU A 42 -7.84 -1.78 -1.92
CA LEU A 42 -8.64 -0.69 -2.49
C LEU A 42 -10.13 -0.98 -2.24
N SER A 43 -10.85 -0.01 -1.70
CA SER A 43 -12.29 -0.17 -1.47
C SER A 43 -13.04 -0.34 -2.78
N SER A 44 -12.59 0.33 -3.84
CA SER A 44 -13.12 0.19 -5.19
C SER A 44 -12.02 0.43 -6.22
N GLN A 45 -11.61 -0.63 -6.91
CA GLN A 45 -10.61 -0.54 -7.98
C GLN A 45 -11.09 0.37 -9.12
N GLU A 46 -12.37 0.30 -9.48
CA GLU A 46 -12.95 1.12 -10.55
C GLU A 46 -12.96 2.61 -10.19
N MET A 47 -13.36 2.95 -8.96
CA MET A 47 -13.37 4.34 -8.51
C MET A 47 -11.94 4.91 -8.44
N THR A 48 -10.99 4.12 -7.94
CA THR A 48 -9.57 4.49 -7.95
C THR A 48 -9.07 4.71 -9.38
N ALA A 49 -9.35 3.80 -10.31
CA ALA A 49 -8.93 3.95 -11.71
C ALA A 49 -9.48 5.23 -12.35
N ARG A 50 -10.75 5.58 -12.08
CA ARG A 50 -11.36 6.84 -12.54
C ARG A 50 -10.68 8.07 -11.96
N LEU A 51 -10.36 8.04 -10.66
CA LEU A 51 -9.64 9.13 -10.00
C LEU A 51 -8.24 9.31 -10.59
N LEU A 52 -7.49 8.22 -10.77
CA LEU A 52 -6.16 8.25 -11.37
C LEU A 52 -6.18 8.77 -12.81
N ALA A 53 -7.16 8.33 -13.62
CA ALA A 53 -7.34 8.81 -14.99
C ALA A 53 -7.65 10.32 -15.03
N ARG A 54 -8.48 10.82 -14.11
CA ARG A 54 -8.76 12.25 -13.97
C ARG A 54 -7.54 13.04 -13.48
N SER A 55 -6.73 12.42 -12.64
CA SER A 55 -5.52 13.06 -12.09
C SER A 55 -4.41 13.23 -13.12
N TYR A 56 -4.48 12.54 -14.27
CA TYR A 56 -3.45 12.66 -15.30
C TYR A 56 -3.53 14.04 -15.97
N PRO A 57 -2.50 14.92 -15.83
CA PRO A 57 -2.56 16.25 -16.42
C PRO A 57 -2.66 16.19 -17.94
N SER A 58 -3.60 16.95 -18.52
CA SER A 58 -3.86 16.95 -19.97
C SER A 58 -2.64 17.34 -20.80
N ASP A 59 -1.79 18.23 -20.28
CA ASP A 59 -0.56 18.65 -20.97
C ASP A 59 0.44 17.51 -21.09
N LEU A 60 0.57 16.68 -20.04
CA LEU A 60 1.44 15.50 -20.06
C LEU A 60 0.89 14.41 -20.96
N GLN A 61 -0.43 14.22 -20.95
CA GLN A 61 -1.10 13.28 -21.85
C GLN A 61 -0.91 13.66 -23.31
N ARG A 62 -1.08 14.95 -23.65
CA ARG A 62 -0.83 15.48 -25.00
C ARG A 62 0.64 15.38 -25.40
N ALA A 63 1.55 15.55 -24.45
CA ALA A 63 2.99 15.37 -24.65
C ALA A 63 3.43 13.90 -24.68
N GLY A 64 2.53 12.93 -24.47
CA GLY A 64 2.85 11.50 -24.46
C GLY A 64 3.72 11.05 -23.29
N VAL A 65 3.77 11.84 -22.20
CA VAL A 65 4.61 11.57 -21.02
C VAL A 65 3.96 10.50 -20.17
N THR A 66 4.41 9.26 -20.34
CA THR A 66 3.95 8.10 -19.57
C THR A 66 4.95 7.75 -18.47
N GLY A 67 4.49 7.00 -17.46
CA GLY A 67 5.37 6.61 -16.36
C GLY A 67 4.64 5.92 -15.23
N THR A 68 5.41 5.29 -14.34
CA THR A 68 4.89 4.71 -13.10
C THR A 68 5.40 5.52 -11.92
N VAL A 69 4.48 6.03 -11.10
CA VAL A 69 4.76 6.73 -9.86
C VAL A 69 4.46 5.80 -8.70
N GLN A 70 5.48 5.42 -7.93
CA GLN A 70 5.27 4.67 -6.71
C GLN A 70 5.01 5.64 -5.56
N VAL A 71 3.88 5.49 -4.88
CA VAL A 71 3.53 6.30 -3.71
C VAL A 71 3.42 5.39 -2.49
N GLN A 72 4.14 5.73 -1.43
CA GLN A 72 4.06 5.08 -0.14
C GLN A 72 3.32 5.99 0.83
N PHE A 73 2.34 5.45 1.56
CA PHE A 73 1.58 6.18 2.57
C PHE A 73 1.02 5.22 3.62
N VAL A 74 0.57 5.75 4.74
CA VAL A 74 -0.13 5.02 5.79
C VAL A 74 -1.63 5.13 5.56
N VAL A 75 -2.31 3.98 5.61
CA VAL A 75 -3.77 3.89 5.69
C VAL A 75 -4.14 3.64 7.14
N ASP A 76 -4.97 4.51 7.69
CA ASP A 76 -5.42 4.45 9.07
C ASP A 76 -6.44 3.31 9.29
N ALA A 77 -6.76 3.00 10.54
CA ALA A 77 -7.76 1.96 10.89
C ALA A 77 -9.17 2.27 10.36
N THR A 78 -9.42 3.51 9.91
CA THR A 78 -10.67 3.93 9.26
C THR A 78 -10.68 3.73 7.74
N GLY A 79 -9.56 3.31 7.13
CA GLY A 79 -9.43 3.17 5.68
C GLY A 79 -9.14 4.48 4.93
N LYS A 80 -8.80 5.55 5.66
CA LYS A 80 -8.36 6.84 5.10
C LYS A 80 -6.84 6.89 4.99
N VAL A 81 -6.36 7.60 3.99
CA VAL A 81 -4.92 7.89 3.83
C VAL A 81 -4.51 9.03 4.75
N ASP A 82 -3.42 8.84 5.48
CA ASP A 82 -2.76 9.91 6.22
C ASP A 82 -1.91 10.75 5.25
N GLN A 83 -2.35 11.99 5.02
CA GLN A 83 -1.69 12.91 4.09
C GLN A 83 -0.26 13.26 4.50
N THR A 84 0.05 13.25 5.80
CA THR A 84 1.40 13.58 6.30
C THR A 84 2.41 12.47 6.04
N SER A 85 1.92 11.25 5.79
CA SER A 85 2.73 10.06 5.54
C SER A 85 3.04 9.82 4.05
N ILE A 86 2.46 10.63 3.14
CA ILE A 86 2.60 10.45 1.69
C ILE A 86 4.04 10.73 1.26
N LYS A 87 4.67 9.72 0.66
CA LYS A 87 6.02 9.76 0.14
C LYS A 87 6.05 9.22 -1.28
N ILE A 88 6.73 9.93 -2.17
CA ILE A 88 7.02 9.43 -3.51
C ILE A 88 8.29 8.57 -3.43
N VAL A 89 8.19 7.35 -3.96
CA VAL A 89 9.30 6.41 -4.06
C VAL A 89 9.86 6.47 -5.47
N GLY A 90 11.17 6.66 -5.57
CA GLY A 90 11.89 6.82 -6.84
C GLY A 90 11.89 8.27 -7.34
N THR A 91 12.16 8.43 -8.63
CA THR A 91 12.40 9.74 -9.26
C THR A 91 11.49 9.94 -10.50
N PRO A 92 10.16 9.94 -10.32
CA PRO A 92 9.25 10.21 -11.44
C PRO A 92 9.33 11.68 -11.88
N PRO A 93 8.84 12.02 -13.08
CA PRO A 93 8.64 13.41 -13.49
C PRO A 93 7.84 14.19 -12.44
N ALA A 94 8.32 15.38 -12.06
CA ALA A 94 7.73 16.17 -10.98
C ALA A 94 6.22 16.40 -11.16
N GLN A 95 5.78 16.64 -12.39
CA GLN A 95 4.36 16.86 -12.70
C GLN A 95 3.50 15.61 -12.48
N LEU A 96 4.03 14.40 -12.73
CA LEU A 96 3.34 13.14 -12.41
C LEU A 96 3.35 12.87 -10.90
N ALA A 97 4.44 13.24 -10.23
CA ALA A 97 4.57 13.10 -8.78
C ALA A 97 3.53 13.96 -8.05
N GLU A 98 3.35 15.21 -8.48
CA GLU A 98 2.36 16.14 -7.91
C GLU A 98 0.92 15.67 -8.18
N ALA A 99 0.63 15.23 -9.41
CA ALA A 99 -0.65 14.60 -9.74
C ALA A 99 -0.96 13.42 -8.81
N ALA A 100 0.01 12.50 -8.65
CA ALA A 100 -0.12 11.34 -7.78
C ALA A 100 -0.34 11.73 -6.31
N LYS A 101 0.37 12.72 -5.78
CA LYS A 101 0.16 13.22 -4.41
C LYS A 101 -1.23 13.80 -4.20
N GLY A 102 -1.77 14.50 -5.20
CA GLY A 102 -3.08 15.13 -5.13
C GLY A 102 -4.23 14.13 -5.06
N VAL A 103 -4.15 13.04 -5.83
CA VAL A 103 -5.24 12.05 -5.95
C VAL A 103 -5.23 11.00 -4.84
N VAL A 104 -4.07 10.66 -4.28
CA VAL A 104 -3.93 9.61 -3.26
C VAL A 104 -4.84 9.81 -2.03
N PRO A 105 -5.00 11.02 -1.45
CA PRO A 105 -5.91 11.28 -0.33
C PRO A 105 -7.40 11.01 -0.63
N GLU A 106 -7.80 11.10 -1.90
CA GLU A 106 -9.18 10.85 -2.34
C GLU A 106 -9.49 9.35 -2.41
N ILE A 107 -8.46 8.52 -2.51
CA ILE A 107 -8.62 7.07 -2.58
C ILE A 107 -9.11 6.53 -1.22
N ARG A 108 -10.03 5.57 -1.28
CA ARG A 108 -10.57 4.87 -0.11
C ARG A 108 -10.03 3.46 -0.06
N PHE A 109 -9.56 3.07 1.11
CA PHE A 109 -8.98 1.76 1.37
C PHE A 109 -9.81 1.02 2.43
N ARG A 110 -9.83 -0.30 2.35
CA ARG A 110 -10.14 -1.16 3.50
C ARG A 110 -8.85 -1.23 4.34
N PRO A 111 -8.90 -0.93 5.65
CA PRO A 111 -7.73 -1.01 6.51
C PRO A 111 -7.18 -2.43 6.57
N GLY A 112 -5.91 -2.57 6.97
CA GLY A 112 -5.38 -3.87 7.34
C GLY A 112 -5.99 -4.34 8.66
N GLU A 113 -5.98 -5.65 8.92
CA GLU A 113 -6.48 -6.21 10.17
C GLU A 113 -5.43 -7.13 10.81
N ILE A 114 -5.34 -7.10 12.14
CA ILE A 114 -4.57 -8.04 12.96
C ILE A 114 -5.54 -8.63 13.98
N GLY A 115 -5.70 -9.96 13.99
CA GLY A 115 -6.64 -10.63 14.89
C GLY A 115 -8.09 -10.12 14.80
N GLY A 116 -8.53 -9.71 13.61
CA GLY A 116 -9.88 -9.17 13.35
C GLY A 116 -10.10 -7.72 13.79
N LYS A 117 -9.04 -6.99 14.18
CA LYS A 117 -9.10 -5.58 14.54
C LYS A 117 -8.45 -4.72 13.44
N PRO A 118 -9.09 -3.63 12.99
CA PRO A 118 -8.49 -2.75 11.99
C PRO A 118 -7.28 -2.01 12.58
N VAL A 119 -6.19 -1.99 11.83
CA VAL A 119 -4.91 -1.37 12.21
C VAL A 119 -4.38 -0.45 11.12
N ALA A 120 -3.64 0.58 11.54
CA ALA A 120 -2.92 1.43 10.61
C ALA A 120 -1.81 0.63 9.92
N SER A 121 -1.68 0.79 8.59
CA SER A 121 -0.80 -0.04 7.76
C SER A 121 -0.14 0.78 6.66
N VAL A 122 1.12 0.48 6.35
CA VAL A 122 1.79 1.06 5.17
C VAL A 122 1.25 0.42 3.91
N VAL A 123 0.92 1.26 2.94
CA VAL A 123 0.54 0.87 1.59
C VAL A 123 1.53 1.48 0.61
N MET A 124 1.94 0.66 -0.36
CA MET A 124 2.62 1.13 -1.55
C MET A 124 1.67 0.98 -2.73
N LEU A 125 1.34 2.09 -3.39
CA LEU A 125 0.47 2.13 -4.55
C LEU A 125 1.27 2.52 -5.79
N PRO A 126 1.43 1.63 -6.78
CA PRO A 126 1.95 1.99 -8.09
C PRO A 126 0.84 2.66 -8.92
N ILE A 127 1.04 3.91 -9.29
CA ILE A 127 0.16 4.67 -10.19
C ILE A 127 0.80 4.68 -11.58
N VAL A 128 0.11 4.09 -12.56
CA VAL A 128 0.59 4.00 -13.93
C VAL A 128 -0.16 5.02 -14.79
N TYR A 129 0.57 5.96 -15.38
CA TYR A 129 0.06 6.94 -16.34
C TYR A 129 0.38 6.46 -17.77
N LYS A 130 -0.66 6.33 -18.58
CA LYS A 130 -0.63 5.85 -19.98
C LYS A 130 -1.51 6.71 -20.86
#